data_AF-A0A7C1V5L0-F1
#
_entry.id   AF-A0A7C1V5L0-F1
#
_cell.length_a   1.000
_cell.length_b   1.000
_cell.length_c   1.000
_cell.angle_alpha   90.00
_cell.angle_beta   90.00
_cell.angle_gamma   90.00
#
_symmetry.space_group_name_H-M   'P 1'
#
loop_
_entity.id
_entity.type
_entity.pdbx_description
1 polymer ?
#
loop_
_entity_poly.entity_id
_entity_poly.type
_entity_poly.pdbx_seq_one_letter_code
_entity_poly.pdbx_strand_id
1 'polypeptide(L)'
;MVVRPSLKLLSPDQINNIHQYSIRILEDTGLKVASERALKIFSKSDAVRIKNDVVYIQRELVDQSIQTAPPNIEILKKTVIMRFTWVKNRARRHGLESV
;
A
#
# COMPACT_ATOMS: atom_id res chain seq x y z
N MET A 1 9.49 -22.73 21.49
CA MET A 1 8.93 -22.57 20.13
C MET A 1 7.70 -21.68 20.23
N VAL A 2 7.75 -20.44 19.75
CA VAL A 2 6.61 -19.50 19.86
C VAL A 2 5.78 -19.63 18.59
N VAL A 3 4.63 -20.29 18.68
CA VAL A 3 3.67 -20.37 17.58
C VAL A 3 2.82 -19.10 17.60
N ARG A 4 2.83 -18.33 16.51
CA ARG A 4 1.97 -17.14 16.37
C ARG A 4 0.76 -17.51 15.51
N PRO A 5 -0.45 -17.64 16.10
CA PRO A 5 -1.63 -17.93 15.30
C PRO A 5 -1.90 -16.76 14.34
N SER A 6 -2.18 -17.09 13.07
CA SER A 6 -2.63 -16.11 12.07
C SER A 6 -4.14 -16.21 11.93
N LEU A 7 -4.83 -15.10 12.21
CA LEU A 7 -6.27 -14.99 12.03
C LEU A 7 -6.55 -14.58 10.58
N LYS A 8 -7.20 -15.46 9.81
CA LYS A 8 -7.75 -15.15 8.49
C LYS A 8 -9.25 -14.89 8.64
N LEU A 9 -9.62 -13.61 8.77
CA LEU A 9 -11.02 -13.19 8.96
C LEU A 9 -11.82 -13.11 7.66
N LEU A 10 -11.13 -12.94 6.53
CA LEU A 10 -11.77 -12.80 5.23
C LEU A 10 -11.48 -14.03 4.38
N SER A 11 -12.51 -14.50 3.66
CA SER A 11 -12.35 -15.51 2.62
C SER A 11 -11.56 -14.93 1.42
N PRO A 12 -10.95 -15.80 0.59
CA PRO A 12 -10.32 -15.35 -0.66
C PRO A 12 -11.26 -14.52 -1.54
N ASP A 13 -12.54 -14.93 -1.64
CA ASP A 13 -13.55 -14.21 -2.42
C ASP A 13 -13.84 -12.82 -1.84
N GLN A 14 -13.91 -12.69 -0.50
CA GLN A 14 -14.09 -11.41 0.15
C GLN A 14 -12.90 -10.47 -0.10
N ILE A 15 -11.67 -11.01 -0.09
CA ILE A 15 -10.47 -10.23 -0.42
C ILE A 15 -10.52 -9.76 -1.88
N ASN A 16 -10.88 -10.66 -2.81
CA ASN A 16 -11.03 -10.30 -4.21
C ASN A 16 -12.10 -9.23 -4.41
N ASN A 17 -13.26 -9.36 -3.75
CA ASN A 17 -14.33 -8.37 -3.82
C ASN A 17 -13.85 -6.99 -3.36
N ILE A 18 -13.14 -6.91 -2.22
CA ILE A 18 -12.58 -5.65 -1.73
C ILE A 18 -11.60 -5.06 -2.74
N HIS A 19 -10.73 -5.88 -3.33
CA HIS A 19 -9.81 -5.44 -4.36
C HIS A 19 -10.56 -4.87 -5.57
N GLN A 20 -11.55 -5.59 -6.11
CA GLN A 20 -12.34 -5.13 -7.25
C GLN A 20 -13.09 -3.81 -6.97
N TYR A 21 -13.70 -3.67 -5.79
CA TYR A 21 -14.36 -2.42 -5.42
C TYR A 21 -13.38 -1.26 -5.23
N SER A 22 -12.19 -1.54 -4.68
CA SER A 22 -11.15 -0.52 -4.53
C SER A 22 -10.67 -0.01 -5.89
N ILE A 23 -10.52 -0.90 -6.87
CA ILE A 23 -10.17 -0.51 -8.25
C ILE A 23 -11.27 0.36 -8.86
N ARG A 24 -12.56 -0.03 -8.74
CA ARG A 24 -13.68 0.79 -9.24
C ARG A 24 -13.69 2.19 -8.65
N ILE A 25 -13.38 2.34 -7.35
CA ILE A 25 -13.27 3.67 -6.74
C ILE A 25 -12.17 4.49 -7.41
N LEU A 26 -11.00 3.90 -7.68
CA LEU A 26 -9.90 4.59 -8.34
C LEU A 26 -10.22 4.96 -9.81
N GLU A 27 -11.01 4.14 -10.50
CA GLU A 27 -11.42 4.36 -11.90
C GLU A 27 -12.54 5.39 -12.04
N ASP A 28 -13.60 5.26 -11.24
CA ASP A 28 -14.86 6.00 -11.40
C ASP A 28 -14.90 7.26 -10.53
N THR A 29 -14.39 7.17 -9.30
CA THR A 29 -14.41 8.29 -8.33
C THR A 29 -13.11 9.09 -8.38
N GLY A 30 -11.98 8.39 -8.52
CA GLY A 30 -10.65 8.98 -8.54
C GLY A 30 -10.17 9.49 -7.17
N LEU A 31 -8.99 10.10 -7.17
CA LEU A 31 -8.29 10.61 -5.99
C LEU A 31 -7.94 12.09 -6.17
N LYS A 32 -8.37 12.97 -5.25
CA LYS A 32 -7.92 14.37 -5.25
C LYS A 32 -6.45 14.44 -4.83
N VAL A 33 -5.61 15.02 -5.68
CA VAL A 33 -4.17 15.18 -5.46
C VAL A 33 -3.85 16.66 -5.40
N ALA A 34 -3.54 17.16 -4.20
CA ALA A 34 -3.21 18.58 -4.00
C ALA A 34 -1.79 18.97 -4.46
N SER A 35 -0.90 17.99 -4.66
CA SER A 35 0.47 18.26 -5.06
C SER A 35 0.60 18.35 -6.57
N GLU A 36 0.98 19.52 -7.08
CA GLU A 36 1.28 19.71 -8.51
C GLU A 36 2.38 18.76 -9.01
N ARG A 37 3.38 18.48 -8.18
CA ARG A 37 4.46 17.54 -8.52
C ARG A 37 3.91 16.14 -8.74
N ALA A 38 2.98 15.69 -7.90
CA ALA A 38 2.35 14.39 -8.06
C ALA A 38 1.45 14.36 -9.31
N LEU A 39 0.67 15.41 -9.56
CA LEU A 39 -0.11 15.55 -10.80
C LEU A 39 0.76 15.44 -12.05
N LYS A 40 1.95 16.09 -12.06
CA LYS A 40 2.93 15.99 -13.15
C LYS A 40 3.56 14.61 -13.32
N ILE A 41 3.58 13.79 -12.27
CA ILE A 41 4.03 12.39 -12.36
C ILE A 41 2.92 11.54 -12.98
N PHE A 42 1.69 11.70 -12.49
CA PHE A 42 0.52 11.00 -12.99
C PHE A 42 0.21 11.33 -14.45
N SER A 43 0.40 12.57 -14.88
CA SER A 43 0.16 13.01 -16.26
C SER A 43 1.13 12.39 -17.29
N LYS A 44 2.16 11.66 -16.85
CA LYS A 44 3.10 10.96 -17.75
C LYS A 44 2.60 9.57 -18.15
N SER A 45 1.53 9.08 -17.54
CA SER A 45 0.94 7.78 -17.85
C SER A 45 -0.34 7.95 -18.64
N ASP A 46 -0.46 7.24 -19.75
CA ASP A 46 -1.68 7.22 -20.58
C ASP A 46 -2.85 6.49 -19.89
N ALA A 47 -2.56 5.69 -18.87
CA ALA A 47 -3.55 4.97 -18.06
C ALA A 47 -4.14 5.83 -16.92
N VAL A 48 -3.92 7.15 -16.97
CA VAL A 48 -4.41 8.10 -15.96
C VAL A 48 -5.15 9.25 -16.63
N ARG A 49 -6.38 9.50 -16.16
CA ARG A 49 -7.15 10.70 -16.53
C ARG A 49 -7.11 11.69 -15.37
N ILE A 50 -6.88 12.96 -15.65
CA ILE A 50 -6.87 14.02 -14.61
C ILE A 50 -7.96 15.05 -14.93
N LYS A 51 -8.79 15.39 -13.95
CA LYS A 51 -9.82 16.44 -14.05
C LYS A 51 -9.93 17.19 -12.73
N ASN A 52 -9.74 18.51 -12.73
CA ASN A 52 -9.84 19.36 -11.52
C ASN A 52 -9.01 18.81 -10.34
N ASP A 53 -7.75 18.46 -10.58
CA ASP A 53 -6.83 17.78 -9.65
C ASP A 53 -7.31 16.44 -9.08
N VAL A 54 -8.36 15.85 -9.67
CA VAL A 54 -8.79 14.48 -9.39
C VAL A 54 -8.15 13.55 -10.42
N VAL A 55 -7.42 12.57 -9.92
CA VAL A 55 -6.69 11.56 -10.69
C VAL A 55 -7.50 10.28 -10.72
N TYR A 56 -7.85 9.82 -11.91
CA TYR A 56 -8.57 8.56 -12.14
C TYR A 56 -7.58 7.56 -12.71
N ILE A 57 -7.41 6.43 -12.04
CA ILE A 57 -6.35 5.45 -12.29
C ILE A 57 -7.01 4.18 -12.84
N GLN A 58 -6.64 3.77 -14.05
CA GLN A 58 -7.15 2.54 -14.65
C GLN A 58 -6.57 1.29 -13.98
N ARG A 59 -7.33 0.19 -13.95
CA ARG A 59 -6.94 -1.11 -13.37
C ARG A 59 -5.55 -1.55 -13.83
N GLU A 60 -5.28 -1.44 -15.12
CA GLU A 60 -4.05 -1.94 -15.75
C GLU A 60 -2.81 -1.30 -15.12
N LEU A 61 -2.88 -0.01 -14.80
CA LEU A 61 -1.78 0.69 -14.14
C LEU A 61 -1.61 0.22 -12.69
N VAL A 62 -2.69 -0.05 -11.97
CA VAL A 62 -2.63 -0.56 -10.60
C VAL A 62 -2.02 -1.96 -10.59
N ASP A 63 -2.46 -2.84 -11.48
CA ASP A 63 -1.97 -4.21 -11.57
C ASP A 63 -0.48 -4.24 -11.94
N GLN A 64 -0.06 -3.44 -12.92
CA GLN A 64 1.36 -3.29 -13.27
C GLN A 64 2.18 -2.72 -12.09
N SER A 65 1.64 -1.75 -11.37
CA SER A 65 2.32 -1.16 -10.20
C SER A 65 2.50 -2.18 -9.07
N ILE A 66 1.49 -3.03 -8.82
CA ILE A 66 1.58 -4.08 -7.80
C ILE A 66 2.59 -5.16 -8.22
N GLN A 67 2.59 -5.55 -9.49
CA GLN A 67 3.53 -6.57 -10.01
C GLN A 67 4.99 -6.10 -10.02
N THR A 68 5.22 -4.83 -10.31
CA THR A 68 6.57 -4.24 -10.34
C THR A 68 7.09 -3.86 -8.96
N ALA A 69 6.21 -3.75 -7.96
CA ALA A 69 6.60 -3.45 -6.58
C ALA A 69 7.39 -4.63 -5.97
N PRO A 70 8.56 -4.38 -5.35
CA PRO A 70 9.33 -5.43 -4.72
C PRO A 70 8.56 -6.02 -3.52
N PRO A 71 8.49 -7.35 -3.37
CA PRO A 71 7.74 -7.98 -2.27
C PRO A 71 8.38 -7.74 -0.91
N ASN A 72 9.68 -7.45 -0.88
CA ASN A 72 10.46 -7.14 0.31
C ASN A 72 11.40 -5.99 0.01
N ILE A 73 11.49 -5.04 0.95
CA ILE A 73 12.45 -3.94 0.89
C ILE A 73 13.29 -4.01 2.17
N GLU A 74 14.61 -4.12 2.01
CA GLU A 74 15.53 -4.04 3.14
C GLU A 74 15.75 -2.58 3.53
N ILE A 75 15.45 -2.23 4.79
CA ILE A 75 15.70 -0.90 5.32
C ILE A 75 17.04 -0.92 6.04
N LEU A 76 18.08 -0.39 5.40
CA LEU A 76 19.43 -0.34 5.95
C LEU A 76 19.64 0.93 6.78
N LYS A 77 20.18 0.77 7.98
CA LYS A 77 20.72 1.88 8.79
C LYS A 77 22.21 2.03 8.47
N LYS A 78 22.68 3.25 8.18
CA LYS A 78 24.09 3.57 7.81
C LYS A 78 25.13 3.30 8.93
N THR A 79 24.74 2.76 10.08
CA THR A 79 25.64 2.49 11.21
C THR A 79 25.75 0.99 11.45
N VAL A 80 27.00 0.51 11.34
CA VAL A 80 27.57 -0.79 11.74
C VAL A 80 26.59 -1.67 12.54
N ILE A 81 26.10 -2.72 11.86
CA ILE A 81 25.38 -3.90 12.36
C ILE A 81 24.16 -3.64 13.26
N MET A 82 23.01 -3.41 12.65
CA MET A 82 21.74 -3.92 13.20
C MET A 82 20.77 -4.17 12.03
N ARG A 83 20.63 -5.45 11.66
CA ARG A 83 19.76 -5.89 10.56
C ARG A 83 18.30 -5.86 11.04
N PHE A 84 17.51 -4.91 10.54
CA PHE A 84 16.06 -4.86 10.79
C PHE A 84 15.31 -5.39 9.57
N THR A 85 14.81 -6.61 9.66
CA THR A 85 13.85 -7.16 8.68
C THR A 85 12.45 -6.67 9.04
N TRP A 86 11.83 -5.88 8.16
CA TRP A 86 10.44 -5.47 8.33
C TRP A 86 9.51 -6.64 8.00
N VAL A 87 9.03 -7.34 9.03
CA VAL A 87 7.86 -8.22 8.93
C VAL A 87 6.66 -7.48 9.53
N LYS A 88 5.58 -7.43 8.76
CA LYS A 88 4.31 -6.76 9.04
C LYS A 88 3.63 -7.35 10.31
N ASN A 89 3.94 -6.83 11.49
CA ASN A 89 3.01 -6.85 12.64
C ASN A 89 3.41 -5.83 13.73
N ARG A 90 2.66 -4.74 13.86
CA ARG A 90 2.87 -3.67 14.86
C ARG A 90 1.63 -3.58 15.75
N ALA A 91 1.66 -4.23 16.91
CA ALA A 91 0.70 -4.01 18.00
C ALA A 91 1.46 -3.72 19.30
N ARG A 92 1.57 -2.42 19.58
CA ARG A 92 1.56 -1.71 20.87
C ARG A 92 2.65 -2.03 21.91
N ARG A 93 3.62 -1.10 22.00
CA ARG A 93 4.21 -0.65 23.28
C ARG A 93 3.21 0.29 23.97
N HIS A 94 2.87 0.05 25.24
CA HIS A 94 2.65 1.05 26.29
C HIS A 94 2.35 0.38 27.64
N GLY A 95 2.98 0.89 28.72
CA GLY A 95 2.68 0.59 30.13
C GLY A 95 3.80 -0.21 30.81
N LEU A 96 4.89 0.43 31.23
CA LEU A 96 5.11 1.03 32.55
C LEU A 96 5.41 -0.02 33.63
N GLU A 97 6.61 0.13 34.18
CA GLU A 97 7.13 -0.43 35.43
C GLU A 97 6.09 -0.35 36.56
N SER A 98 6.05 -1.37 37.42
CA SER A 98 5.96 -1.24 38.88
C SER A 98 6.00 -2.61 39.57
N VAL A 99 6.98 -2.74 40.48
CA VAL A 99 7.23 -3.74 41.54
C VAL A 99 7.83 -5.08 41.13
#